data_AF-A0A7C6WQ48-F1
#
_entry.id   AF-A0A7C6WQ48-F1
#
_cell.length_a   1.000
_cell.length_b   1.000
_cell.length_c   1.000
_cell.angle_alpha   90.00
_cell.angle_beta   90.00
_cell.angle_gamma   90.00
#
_symmetry.space_group_name_H-M   'P 1'
#
loop_
_entity.id
_entity.type
_entity.pdbx_description
1 polymer ?
#
loop_
_entity_poly.entity_id
_entity_poly.type
_entity_poly.pdbx_seq_one_letter_code
_entity_poly.pdbx_strand_id
1 'polypeptide(L)'
;MINSVSGLAEFSKYAMNSVTSAEKNRNATFEDMFQAAVNLVNETNNYTNAAEEAEMAYALGLTDNTHDLMVAQQKASLSLQYTVAIRNQVIDAYKEIMSLQF
;
A
#
# COMPACT_ATOMS: atom_id res chain seq x y z
N MET A 1 7.19 53.61 -20.89
CA MET A 1 7.07 52.78 -19.67
C MET A 1 5.96 51.77 -19.90
N ILE A 2 6.00 50.61 -19.23
CA ILE A 2 5.02 49.49 -19.27
C ILE A 2 5.33 48.44 -20.35
N ASN A 3 6.28 47.53 -20.08
CA ASN A 3 6.27 46.20 -20.72
C ASN A 3 6.82 45.07 -19.81
N SER A 4 6.88 45.30 -18.48
CA SER A 4 7.41 44.35 -17.49
C SER A 4 6.34 43.50 -16.80
N VAL A 5 5.05 43.72 -17.08
CA VAL A 5 3.94 43.02 -16.41
C VAL A 5 3.55 41.71 -17.12
N SER A 6 3.82 41.59 -18.42
CA SER A 6 3.45 40.40 -19.21
C SER A 6 4.24 39.15 -18.83
N GLY A 7 5.52 39.28 -18.45
CA GLY A 7 6.35 38.13 -18.05
C GLY A 7 5.99 37.54 -16.69
N LEU A 8 5.42 38.35 -15.79
CA LEU A 8 4.93 37.88 -14.48
C LEU A 8 3.62 37.09 -14.61
N ALA A 9 2.78 37.43 -15.59
CA ALA A 9 1.55 36.70 -15.88
C ALA A 9 1.83 35.31 -16.46
N GLU A 10 2.90 35.17 -17.27
CA GLU A 10 3.35 33.88 -17.81
C GLU A 10 3.87 32.97 -16.70
N PHE A 11 4.73 33.49 -15.82
CA PHE A 11 5.27 32.73 -14.68
C PHE A 11 4.16 32.28 -13.72
N SER A 12 3.17 33.13 -13.47
CA SER A 12 1.97 32.80 -12.68
C SER A 12 1.15 31.67 -13.32
N LYS A 13 0.98 31.67 -14.65
CA LYS A 13 0.27 30.62 -15.38
C LYS A 13 0.99 29.28 -15.36
N TYR A 14 2.32 29.27 -15.47
CA TYR A 14 3.12 28.05 -15.36
C TYR A 14 3.13 27.50 -13.92
N ALA A 15 3.24 28.36 -12.91
CA ALA A 15 3.14 27.97 -11.50
C ALA A 15 1.74 27.44 -11.13
N MET A 16 0.65 28.08 -11.59
CA MET A 16 -0.72 27.58 -11.39
C MET A 16 -0.99 26.25 -12.12
N ASN A 17 -0.43 26.05 -13.32
CA ASN A 17 -0.56 24.77 -14.04
C ASN A 17 0.23 23.63 -13.38
N SER A 18 1.39 23.92 -12.76
CA SER A 18 2.12 22.91 -11.98
C SER A 18 1.39 22.51 -10.70
N VAL A 19 0.70 23.45 -10.06
CA VAL A 19 -0.11 23.17 -8.85
C VAL A 19 -1.35 22.35 -9.19
N THR A 20 -2.04 22.66 -10.31
CA THR A 20 -3.22 21.90 -10.76
C THR A 20 -2.90 20.52 -11.36
N SER A 21 -1.70 20.32 -11.90
CA SER A 21 -1.24 19.00 -12.37
C SER A 21 -0.84 18.06 -11.22
N ALA A 22 -0.41 18.61 -10.08
CA ALA A 22 -0.10 17.83 -8.88
C ALA A 22 -1.37 17.29 -8.19
N GLU A 23 -2.49 18.01 -8.24
CA GLU A 23 -3.76 17.55 -7.64
C GLU A 23 -4.41 16.40 -8.41
N LYS A 24 -4.24 16.35 -9.73
CA LYS A 24 -4.82 15.28 -10.56
C LYS A 24 -4.18 13.89 -10.35
N ASN A 25 -3.01 13.82 -9.71
CA ASN A 25 -2.22 12.60 -9.56
C ASN A 25 -2.35 11.92 -8.19
N ARG A 26 -2.91 12.62 -7.18
CA ARG A 26 -3.05 12.08 -5.81
C ARG A 26 -3.99 10.89 -5.72
N ASN A 27 -5.10 10.92 -6.47
CA ASN A 27 -6.03 9.78 -6.54
C ASN A 27 -5.40 8.57 -7.23
N ALA A 28 -4.58 8.77 -8.26
CA ALA A 28 -3.89 7.67 -8.95
C ALA A 28 -2.84 7.00 -8.04
N THR A 29 -2.05 7.80 -7.31
CA THR A 29 -1.08 7.27 -6.34
C THR A 29 -1.76 6.53 -5.19
N PHE A 30 -2.90 7.02 -4.71
CA PHE A 30 -3.69 6.31 -3.69
C PHE A 30 -4.25 4.99 -4.23
N GLU A 31 -4.77 4.96 -5.45
CA GLU A 31 -5.27 3.74 -6.09
C GLU A 31 -4.17 2.68 -6.23
N ASP A 32 -2.96 3.08 -6.64
CA ASP A 32 -1.81 2.17 -6.74
C ASP A 32 -1.44 1.57 -5.37
N MET A 33 -1.41 2.40 -4.33
CA MET A 33 -1.14 1.95 -2.95
C MET A 33 -2.25 1.02 -2.44
N PHE A 34 -3.51 1.35 -2.73
CA PHE A 34 -4.66 0.53 -2.36
C PHE A 34 -4.59 -0.85 -3.03
N GLN A 35 -4.31 -0.88 -4.34
CA GLN A 35 -4.15 -2.12 -5.09
C GLN A 35 -2.97 -2.95 -4.56
N ALA A 36 -1.86 -2.31 -4.19
CA ALA A 36 -0.73 -2.99 -3.55
C ALA A 36 -1.13 -3.59 -2.20
N ALA A 37 -1.91 -2.87 -1.38
CA ALA A 37 -2.42 -3.38 -0.11
C ALA A 37 -3.38 -4.57 -0.28
N VAL A 38 -4.25 -4.54 -1.29
CA VAL A 38 -5.11 -5.68 -1.65
C VAL A 38 -4.27 -6.89 -2.05
N ASN A 39 -3.22 -6.69 -2.86
CA ASN A 39 -2.32 -7.77 -3.25
C ASN A 39 -1.60 -8.37 -2.03
N LEU A 40 -1.20 -7.53 -1.07
CA LEU A 40 -0.55 -7.97 0.15
C LEU A 40 -1.47 -8.84 1.04
N VAL A 41 -2.77 -8.53 1.09
CA VAL A 41 -3.77 -9.38 1.76
C VAL A 41 -3.82 -10.77 1.11
N ASN A 42 -3.84 -10.83 -0.22
CA ASN A 42 -3.83 -12.11 -0.95
C ASN A 42 -2.56 -12.91 -0.66
N GLU A 43 -1.40 -12.24 -0.65
CA GLU A 43 -0.12 -12.90 -0.35
C GLU A 43 -0.08 -13.42 1.09
N THR A 44 -0.59 -12.64 2.05
CA THR A 44 -0.72 -13.07 3.45
C THR A 44 -1.61 -14.29 3.59
N ASN A 45 -2.76 -14.33 2.90
CA ASN A 45 -3.62 -15.51 2.90
C ASN A 45 -2.89 -16.74 2.36
N ASN A 46 -2.09 -16.59 1.30
CA ASN A 46 -1.31 -17.71 0.76
C ASN A 46 -0.28 -18.23 1.78
N TYR A 47 0.43 -17.35 2.49
CA TYR A 47 1.39 -17.77 3.52
C TYR A 47 0.69 -18.42 4.72
N THR A 48 -0.45 -17.89 5.16
CA THR A 48 -1.24 -18.48 6.24
C THR A 48 -1.72 -19.89 5.87
N ASN A 49 -2.28 -20.07 4.66
CA ASN A 49 -2.72 -21.38 4.20
C ASN A 49 -1.56 -22.39 4.11
N ALA A 50 -0.39 -21.94 3.62
CA ALA A 50 0.80 -22.80 3.57
C ALA A 50 1.30 -23.20 4.96
N ALA A 51 1.23 -22.29 5.94
CA ALA A 51 1.56 -22.59 7.33
C ALA A 51 0.58 -23.59 7.95
N GLU A 52 -0.72 -23.42 7.71
CA GLU A 52 -1.77 -24.35 8.18
C GLU A 52 -1.60 -25.74 7.55
N GLU A 53 -1.31 -25.82 6.26
CA GLU A 53 -1.05 -27.10 5.57
C GLU A 53 0.18 -27.81 6.17
N ALA A 54 1.27 -27.08 6.37
CA ALA A 54 2.48 -27.63 6.99
C ALA A 54 2.21 -28.08 8.44
N GLU A 55 1.42 -27.32 9.19
CA GLU A 55 1.05 -27.65 10.57
C GLU A 55 0.20 -28.92 10.62
N MET A 56 -0.78 -29.05 9.73
CA MET A 56 -1.58 -30.28 9.62
C MET A 56 -0.74 -31.47 9.22
N ALA A 57 0.13 -31.34 8.22
CA ALA A 57 1.00 -32.43 7.78
C ALA A 57 1.91 -32.90 8.92
N TYR A 58 2.46 -31.96 9.71
CA TYR A 58 3.29 -32.28 10.87
C TYR A 58 2.49 -32.95 11.99
N ALA A 59 1.31 -32.42 12.32
CA ALA A 59 0.43 -32.98 13.36
C ALA A 59 -0.05 -34.40 13.01
N LEU A 60 -0.23 -34.70 11.73
CA LEU A 60 -0.58 -36.03 11.22
C LEU A 60 0.62 -36.98 11.09
N GLY A 61 1.84 -36.51 11.35
CA GLY A 61 3.07 -37.28 11.18
C GLY A 61 3.41 -37.59 9.73
N LEU A 62 2.83 -36.87 8.77
CA LEU A 62 3.13 -36.98 7.33
C LEU A 62 4.45 -36.29 6.97
N THR A 63 4.91 -35.38 7.82
CA THR A 63 6.22 -34.74 7.75
C THR A 63 6.79 -34.56 9.15
N ASP A 64 8.09 -34.75 9.26
CA ASP A 64 8.93 -34.55 10.43
C ASP A 64 9.84 -33.32 10.25
N ASN A 65 9.69 -32.60 9.13
CA ASN A 65 10.42 -31.38 8.84
C ASN A 65 9.85 -30.18 9.61
N THR A 66 10.27 -30.06 10.88
CA THR A 66 9.95 -28.93 11.76
C THR A 66 10.53 -27.59 11.30
N HIS A 67 11.60 -27.61 10.50
CA HIS A 67 12.22 -26.39 9.98
C HIS A 67 11.31 -25.70 8.97
N ASP A 68 10.78 -26.46 8.02
CA ASP A 68 9.86 -25.93 7.01
C ASP A 68 8.56 -25.42 7.64
N LEU A 69 8.04 -26.13 8.64
CA LEU A 69 6.90 -25.69 9.44
C LEU A 69 7.19 -24.33 10.12
N MET A 70 8.32 -24.23 10.83
CA MET A 70 8.70 -22.99 11.52
C MET A 70 8.89 -21.84 10.53
N VAL A 71 9.50 -22.08 9.37
CA VAL A 71 9.66 -21.06 8.32
C VAL A 71 8.31 -20.63 7.76
N ALA A 72 7.39 -21.55 7.51
CA ALA A 72 6.05 -21.23 7.02
C ALA A 72 5.27 -20.39 8.05
N GLN A 73 5.29 -20.79 9.32
CA GLN A 73 4.67 -20.04 10.43
C GLN A 73 5.28 -18.64 10.59
N GLN A 74 6.61 -18.50 10.49
CA GLN A 74 7.28 -17.21 10.57
C GLN A 74 6.88 -16.29 9.42
N LYS A 75 6.80 -16.82 8.19
CA LYS A 75 6.35 -16.06 7.01
C LYS A 75 4.90 -15.60 7.16
N ALA A 76 4.00 -16.49 7.60
CA ALA A 76 2.60 -16.15 7.82
C ALA A 76 2.46 -15.05 8.89
N SER A 77 3.11 -15.21 10.05
CA SER A 77 3.07 -14.25 11.15
C SER A 77 3.62 -12.88 10.75
N LEU A 78 4.77 -12.84 10.07
CA LEU A 78 5.38 -11.59 9.62
C LEU A 78 4.51 -10.91 8.56
N SER A 79 3.98 -11.66 7.59
CA SER A 79 3.12 -11.13 6.53
C SER A 79 1.82 -10.57 7.09
N LEU A 80 1.22 -11.24 8.09
CA LEU A 80 0.02 -10.74 8.77
C LEU A 80 0.28 -9.43 9.49
N GLN A 81 1.37 -9.34 10.26
CA GLN A 81 1.75 -8.11 10.96
C GLN A 81 1.96 -6.96 9.97
N TYR A 82 2.66 -7.22 8.87
CA TYR A 82 2.91 -6.23 7.84
C TYR A 82 1.61 -5.80 7.13
N THR A 83 0.72 -6.73 6.80
CA THR A 83 -0.59 -6.46 6.21
C THR A 83 -1.46 -5.59 7.11
N VAL A 84 -1.46 -5.83 8.42
CA VAL A 84 -2.19 -5.00 9.37
C VAL A 84 -1.65 -3.57 9.39
N ALA A 85 -0.32 -3.41 9.41
CA ALA A 85 0.31 -2.09 9.37
C ALA A 85 -0.06 -1.32 8.09
N ILE A 86 0.04 -1.96 6.92
CA ILE A 86 -0.32 -1.34 5.64
C ILE A 86 -1.81 -1.04 5.56
N ARG A 87 -2.68 -1.96 6.00
CA ARG A 87 -4.13 -1.74 6.05
C ARG A 87 -4.47 -0.48 6.85
N ASN A 88 -3.88 -0.33 8.03
CA ASN A 88 -4.10 0.85 8.88
C ASN A 88 -3.67 2.13 8.15
N GLN A 89 -2.49 2.12 7.52
CA GLN A 89 -1.97 3.27 6.78
C GLN A 89 -2.86 3.66 5.59
N VAL A 90 -3.39 2.68 4.85
CA VAL A 90 -4.30 2.91 3.72
C VAL A 90 -5.62 3.54 4.20
N ILE A 91 -6.16 3.05 5.32
CA ILE A 91 -7.36 3.63 5.93
C ILE A 91 -7.12 5.07 6.35
N ASP A 92 -5.97 5.37 6.95
CA ASP A 92 -5.66 6.72 7.40
C ASP A 92 -5.42 7.67 6.21
N ALA A 93 -4.73 7.21 5.17
CA ALA A 93 -4.59 7.97 3.92
C ALA A 93 -5.95 8.26 3.26
N TYR A 94 -6.88 7.30 3.27
CA TYR A 94 -8.24 7.53 2.77
C TYR A 94 -8.96 8.62 3.57
N LYS A 95 -8.87 8.60 4.91
CA LYS A 95 -9.46 9.65 5.76
C LYS A 95 -8.86 11.02 5.48
N GLU A 96 -7.55 11.11 5.29
CA GLU A 96 -6.86 12.37 4.98
C GLU A 96 -7.32 12.94 3.63
N ILE A 97 -7.39 12.12 2.58
CA ILE A 97 -7.88 12.51 1.26
C ILE A 97 -9.32 13.02 1.34
N MET A 98 -10.18 12.37 2.12
CA MET A 98 -11.56 12.82 2.34
C MET A 98 -11.60 14.14 3.13
N SER A 99 -10.73 14.33 4.12
CA SER A 99 -10.66 15.56 4.91
C SER A 99 -10.15 16.77 4.15
N LEU A 100 -9.33 16.60 3.11
CA LEU A 100 -8.82 17.69 2.27
C LEU A 100 -9.83 18.14 1.20
N GLN A 101 -10.84 17.32 0.90
CA GLN A 101 -11.85 17.61 -0.14
C GLN A 101 -13.08 18.38 0.38
N PHE A 102 -13.21 18.57 1.69
CA PHE A 102 -14.26 19.38 2.33
C PHE A 102 -13.68 20.70 2.86
#